data_AF-A0A958G3S6-F1
#
_entry.id   AF-A0A958G3S6-F1
#
_cell.length_a   1.000
_cell.length_b   1.000
_cell.length_c   1.000
_cell.angle_alpha   90.00
_cell.angle_beta   90.00
_cell.angle_gamma   90.00
#
_symmetry.space_group_name_H-M   'P 1'
#
loop_
_entity.id
_entity.type
_entity.pdbx_description
1 polymer ?
#
loop_
_entity_poly.entity_id
_entity_poly.type
_entity_poly.pdbx_seq_one_letter_code
_entity_poly.pdbx_strand_id
1 'polypeptide(L)'
;MQLEALFPDIRPGQIAQIEQYCELLREWNQRVNLVSRQDVGQLMAHHILPSLIPLRLIDIAAGSWVLDIGSGGGLPAIPLKIMRPDLQVLMV
;
A
#
# COMPACT_ATOMS: atom_id res chain seq x y z
N MET A 1 11.94 10.27 -1.45
CA MET A 1 13.29 9.72 -1.17
C MET A 1 13.35 8.19 -1.12
N GLN A 2 12.59 7.46 -0.26
CA GLN A 2 12.66 5.98 -0.20
C GLN A 2 11.86 5.26 -1.32
N LEU A 3 10.64 5.72 -1.63
CA LEU A 3 9.80 5.13 -2.67
C LEU A 3 10.39 5.30 -4.08
N GLU A 4 10.88 6.49 -4.40
CA GLU A 4 11.50 6.81 -5.70
C GLU A 4 12.75 5.95 -5.95
N ALA A 5 13.51 5.63 -4.90
CA ALA A 5 14.68 4.74 -5.01
C ALA A 5 14.28 3.29 -5.33
N LEU A 6 13.10 2.84 -4.86
CA LEU A 6 12.59 1.49 -5.09
C LEU A 6 11.73 1.38 -6.35
N PHE A 7 11.13 2.48 -6.79
CA PHE A 7 10.23 2.57 -7.93
C PHE A 7 10.60 3.79 -8.79
N PRO A 8 11.59 3.66 -9.69
CA PRO A 8 12.10 4.78 -10.48
C PRO A 8 11.04 5.38 -11.43
N ASP A 9 10.06 4.57 -11.85
CA ASP A 9 8.96 4.98 -12.74
C ASP A 9 7.70 5.42 -11.96
N ILE A 10 7.84 5.73 -10.66
CA ILE A 10 6.71 6.20 -9.85
C ILE A 10 6.19 7.53 -10.38
N ARG A 11 4.88 7.60 -10.61
CA ARG A 11 4.24 8.83 -11.09
C ARG A 11 4.01 9.78 -9.92
N PRO A 12 4.12 11.11 -10.12
CA PRO A 12 3.92 12.09 -9.03
C PRO A 12 2.61 11.90 -8.25
N GLY A 13 1.52 11.55 -8.93
CA GLY A 13 0.22 11.30 -8.28
C GLY A 13 0.20 10.09 -7.35
N GLN A 14 1.05 9.08 -7.56
CA GLN A 14 1.07 7.87 -6.74
C GLN A 14 1.69 8.13 -5.37
N ILE A 15 2.71 9.00 -5.29
CA ILE A 15 3.32 9.40 -4.02
C ILE A 15 2.27 10.10 -3.16
N ALA A 16 1.58 11.11 -3.74
CA ALA A 16 0.52 11.84 -3.04
C ALA A 16 -0.62 10.91 -2.58
N GLN A 17 -1.01 9.93 -3.40
CA GLN A 17 -2.03 8.94 -3.03
C GLN A 17 -1.58 8.05 -1.85
N ILE A 18 -0.32 7.62 -1.83
CA ILE A 18 0.25 6.85 -0.72
C ILE A 18 0.29 7.68 0.57
N GLU A 19 0.70 8.95 0.48
CA GLU A 19 0.74 9.87 1.62
C GLU A 19 -0.67 10.10 2.18
N GLN A 20 -1.64 10.40 1.31
CA GLN A 20 -3.04 10.56 1.68
C GLN A 20 -3.60 9.28 2.32
N TYR A 21 -3.24 8.10 1.80
CA TYR A 21 -3.62 6.83 2.40
C TYR A 21 -3.02 6.63 3.79
N CYS A 22 -1.75 7.02 4.01
CA CYS A 22 -1.13 6.95 5.33
C CYS A 22 -1.82 7.88 6.35
N GLU A 23 -2.23 9.07 5.92
CA GLU A 23 -2.99 10.00 6.76
C GLU A 23 -4.35 9.42 7.13
N LEU A 24 -5.08 8.89 6.14
CA LEU A 24 -6.37 8.25 6.35
C LEU A 24 -6.26 7.05 7.30
N LEU A 25 -5.25 6.20 7.09
CA LEU A 25 -5.01 5.04 7.95
C LEU A 25 -4.70 5.46 9.39
N ARG A 26 -3.91 6.52 9.57
CA ARG A 26 -3.61 7.09 10.90
C ARG A 26 -4.87 7.64 11.58
N GLU A 27 -5.71 8.37 10.84
CA GLU A 27 -6.97 8.91 11.37
C GLU A 27 -7.89 7.78 11.82
N TRP A 28 -8.13 6.79 10.96
CA TRP A 28 -9.00 5.67 11.28
C TRP A 28 -8.44 4.79 12.40
N ASN A 29 -7.11 4.70 12.53
CA ASN A 29 -6.50 3.95 13.62
C ASN A 29 -6.82 4.51 15.02
N GLN A 30 -7.25 5.77 15.10
CA GLN A 30 -7.73 6.37 16.36
C GLN A 30 -9.12 5.86 16.75
N ARG A 31 -9.90 5.39 15.77
CA ARG A 31 -11.28 4.91 15.96
C ARG A 31 -11.33 3.38 16.07
N VAL A 32 -10.57 2.69 15.25
CA VAL A 32 -10.52 1.22 15.15
C VAL A 32 -9.07 0.77 15.01
N ASN A 33 -8.64 -0.27 15.73
CA ASN A 33 -7.25 -0.74 15.66
C ASN A 33 -7.00 -1.48 14.34
N LEU A 34 -6.58 -0.75 13.29
CA LEU A 34 -6.23 -1.28 11.97
C LEU A 34 -4.77 -1.74 11.89
N VAL A 35 -3.88 -1.02 12.57
CA VAL A 35 -2.46 -1.33 12.74
C VAL A 35 -2.06 -1.16 14.20
N SER A 36 -0.96 -1.81 14.60
CA SER A 36 -0.41 -1.67 15.95
C SER A 36 -0.14 -0.20 16.28
N ARG A 37 -0.51 0.24 17.48
CA ARG A 37 -0.30 1.62 17.95
C ARG A 37 1.18 2.04 17.91
N GLN A 38 2.09 1.08 18.05
CA GLN A 38 3.53 1.30 17.98
C GLN A 38 3.99 1.65 16.55
N ASP A 39 3.26 1.20 15.53
CA ASP A 39 3.64 1.31 14.13
C ASP A 39 2.95 2.47 13.38
N VAL A 40 1.93 3.10 13.98
CA VAL A 40 1.21 4.24 13.40
C VAL A 40 2.14 5.42 13.07
N GLY A 41 3.22 5.60 13.84
CA GLY A 41 4.24 6.62 13.57
C GLY A 41 5.15 6.29 12.39
N GLN A 42 5.26 5.01 12.02
CA GLN A 42 6.21 4.47 11.05
C GLN A 42 5.54 3.72 9.90
N LEU A 43 4.30 4.09 9.55
CA LEU A 43 3.49 3.44 8.52
C LEU A 43 4.25 3.20 7.21
N MET A 44 5.02 4.18 6.74
CA MET A 44 5.79 4.07 5.51
C MET A 44 6.76 2.88 5.56
N ALA A 45 7.58 2.81 6.61
CA ALA A 45 8.64 1.81 6.73
C ALA A 45 8.08 0.43 7.12
N HIS A 46 7.09 0.38 8.01
CA HIS A 46 6.62 -0.88 8.61
C HIS A 46 5.43 -1.51 7.87
N HIS A 47 4.69 -0.74 7.06
CA HIS A 47 3.49 -1.23 6.39
C HIS A 47 3.49 -0.96 4.88
N ILE A 48 3.79 0.26 4.43
CA ILE A 48 3.71 0.61 3.01
C ILE A 48 4.80 -0.07 2.20
N LEU A 49 6.08 0.12 2.56
CA LEU A 49 7.19 -0.48 1.81
C LEU A 49 7.08 -2.02 1.77
N PRO A 50 6.80 -2.73 2.88
CA PRO A 50 6.54 -4.16 2.85
C PRO A 50 5.39 -4.57 1.92
N SER A 51 4.30 -3.79 1.89
CA SER A 51 3.15 -4.06 1.01
C SER A 51 3.50 -4.00 -0.48
N LEU A 52 4.55 -3.27 -0.85
CA LEU A 52 4.97 -3.10 -2.25
C LEU A 52 6.04 -4.10 -2.70
N ILE A 53 6.61 -4.89 -1.78
CA ILE A 53 7.62 -5.91 -2.10
C ILE A 53 7.18 -6.87 -3.23
N PRO A 54 5.92 -7.36 -3.27
CA PRO A 54 5.49 -8.27 -4.34
C PRO A 54 5.72 -7.71 -5.75
N LEU A 55 5.57 -6.39 -5.95
CA LEU A 55 5.78 -5.73 -7.24
C LEU A 55 7.24 -5.74 -7.72
N ARG A 56 8.18 -6.02 -6.81
CA ARG A 56 9.62 -6.09 -7.10
C ARG A 56 10.10 -7.53 -7.29
N LEU A 57 9.41 -8.50 -6.72
CA LEU A 57 9.83 -9.91 -6.70
C LEU A 57 9.07 -10.79 -7.68
N ILE A 58 7.88 -10.37 -8.09
CA ILE A 58 6.98 -11.15 -8.93
C ILE A 58 6.65 -10.35 -10.19
N ASP A 59 6.83 -10.98 -11.35
CA ASP A 59 6.33 -10.42 -12.60
C ASP A 59 4.82 -10.68 -12.71
N ILE A 60 4.04 -9.67 -12.32
CA ILE A 60 2.58 -9.74 -12.33
C ILE A 60 2.07 -9.16 -13.65
N ALA A 61 1.55 -10.04 -14.52
CA ALA A 61 0.97 -9.67 -15.80
C ALA A 61 -0.11 -8.59 -15.66
N ALA A 62 -0.18 -7.67 -16.63
CA ALA A 62 -1.14 -6.58 -16.61
C ALA A 62 -2.59 -7.10 -16.58
N GLY A 63 -3.46 -6.47 -15.79
CA GLY A 63 -4.86 -6.90 -15.66
C GLY A 63 -5.09 -8.13 -14.79
N SER A 64 -4.04 -8.71 -14.20
CA SER A 64 -4.16 -9.85 -13.27
C SER A 64 -5.02 -9.51 -12.06
N TRP A 65 -5.67 -10.54 -11.50
CA TRP A 65 -6.38 -10.46 -10.24
C TRP A 65 -5.45 -10.69 -9.05
N VAL A 66 -5.63 -9.87 -8.02
CA VAL A 66 -5.02 -10.01 -6.71
C VAL A 66 -6.14 -10.16 -5.68
N LEU A 67 -6.12 -11.26 -4.93
CA LEU A 67 -7.00 -11.48 -3.80
C LEU A 67 -6.23 -11.16 -2.52
N ASP A 68 -6.73 -10.20 -1.75
CA ASP A 68 -6.21 -9.84 -0.44
C ASP A 68 -7.18 -10.31 0.66
N ILE A 69 -6.75 -11.31 1.44
CA ILE A 69 -7.56 -11.95 2.48
C ILE A 69 -7.13 -11.41 3.84
N GLY A 70 -8.07 -10.83 4.58
CA GLY A 70 -7.78 -10.20 5.87
C GLY A 70 -7.20 -8.80 5.71
N SER A 71 -7.63 -8.10 4.67
CA SER A 71 -7.04 -6.84 4.22
C SER A 71 -7.09 -5.70 5.27
N GLY A 72 -7.97 -5.77 6.26
CA GLY A 72 -7.99 -4.86 7.41
C GLY A 72 -8.02 -3.38 7.01
N GLY A 73 -6.96 -2.64 7.34
CA GLY A 73 -6.81 -1.24 6.92
C GLY A 73 -6.60 -1.03 5.40
N GLY A 74 -6.62 -2.09 4.61
CA GLY A 74 -6.38 -2.10 3.17
C GLY A 74 -4.94 -2.46 2.78
N LEU A 75 -4.23 -3.18 3.64
CA LEU A 75 -2.84 -3.61 3.41
C LEU A 75 -2.81 -5.10 3.08
N PRO A 76 -2.11 -5.54 2.01
CA PRO A 76 -1.33 -4.74 1.04
C PRO A 76 -2.12 -4.19 -0.16
N ALA A 77 -3.42 -4.52 -0.29
CA ALA A 77 -4.23 -4.21 -1.48
C ALA A 77 -4.17 -2.75 -1.98
N ILE A 78 -4.36 -1.77 -1.10
CA ILE A 78 -4.44 -0.36 -1.49
C ILE A 78 -3.09 0.16 -2.00
N PRO A 79 -1.95 -0.03 -1.30
CA PRO A 79 -0.63 0.30 -1.84
C PRO A 79 -0.37 -0.35 -3.21
N LEU A 80 -0.70 -1.63 -3.37
CA LEU A 80 -0.55 -2.34 -4.64
C LEU A 80 -1.39 -1.70 -5.75
N LYS A 81 -2.66 -1.38 -5.47
CA LYS A 81 -3.57 -0.76 -6.45
C LYS A 81 -3.13 0.66 -6.85
N ILE A 82 -2.58 1.43 -5.92
CA ILE A 82 -2.01 2.76 -6.22
C ILE A 82 -0.83 2.62 -7.19
N MET A 83 0.08 1.70 -6.91
CA MET A 83 1.30 1.50 -7.71
C MET A 83 1.02 0.80 -9.05
N ARG A 84 0.06 -0.12 -9.09
CA ARG A 84 -0.36 -0.89 -10.25
C ARG A 84 -1.88 -0.76 -10.47
N PRO A 85 -2.33 0.40 -11.02
CA PRO A 85 -3.75 0.66 -11.23
C PRO A 85 -4.39 -0.29 -12.24
N ASP A 86 -3.60 -0.98 -13.06
CA ASP A 86 -4.04 -2.00 -14.01
C ASP A 86 -4.47 -3.31 -13.35
N LEU A 87 -4.01 -3.61 -12.13
CA LEU A 87 -4.38 -4.84 -11.43
C LEU A 87 -5.83 -4.78 -10.94
N GLN A 88 -6.51 -5.92 -11.00
CA GLN A 88 -7.85 -6.07 -10.41
C GLN A 88 -7.65 -6.57 -8.98
N VAL A 89 -8.26 -5.91 -7.99
CA VAL A 89 -8.03 -6.24 -6.58
C VAL A 89 -9.37 -6.56 -5.93
N LEU A 90 -9.45 -7.74 -5.33
CA LEU A 90 -10.56 -8.15 -4.47
C LEU A 90 -10.05 -8.22 -3.04
N MET A 91 -10.74 -7.54 -2.14
CA MET A 91 -10.41 -7.49 -0.72
C MET A 91 -11.50 -8.22 0.05
N VAL A 92 -11.09 -9.15 0.92
CA VAL A 92 -11.97 -9.99 1.75
C VAL A 92 -11.62 -9.84 3.22
#